data_AF-A0A7L3GWP8-F1
#
_entry.id   AF-A0A7L3GWP8-F1
#
_cell.length_a   1.000
_cell.length_b   1.000
_cell.length_c   1.000
_cell.angle_alpha   90.00
_cell.angle_beta   90.00
_cell.angle_gamma   90.00
#
_symmetry.space_group_name_H-M   'P 1'
#
loop_
_entity.id
_entity.type
_entity.pdbx_description
1 polymer ?
#
loop_
_entity_poly.entity_id
_entity_poly.type
_entity_poly.pdbx_seq_one_letter_code
_entity_poly.pdbx_strand_id
1 'polypeptide(L)'
;DGLEHVTEITLQKCIYIQDECLQRLSKTKNLQKSLLQLKIISCGNVTDKGIIALHKLTNLEYLYLSDLPGIREKETTARILQQALPNLELELDLE
;
A
#
# COMPACT_ATOMS: atom_id res chain seq x y z
N ASP A 1 12.05 -11.29 -8.71
CA ASP A 1 11.88 -12.13 -7.51
C ASP A 1 13.18 -12.49 -6.78
N GLY A 2 14.19 -11.60 -6.78
CA GLY A 2 15.47 -11.86 -6.09
C GLY A 2 15.70 -11.01 -4.83
N LEU A 3 14.78 -10.11 -4.49
CA LEU A 3 14.90 -9.23 -3.33
C LEU A 3 14.24 -9.89 -2.14
N GLU A 4 15.03 -10.37 -1.17
CA GLU A 4 14.55 -11.16 -0.02
C GLU A 4 14.47 -10.37 1.29
N HIS A 5 15.09 -9.19 1.34
CA HIS A 5 15.30 -8.42 2.57
C HIS A 5 14.76 -6.99 2.49
N VAL A 6 13.87 -6.70 1.54
CA VAL A 6 13.28 -5.37 1.43
C VAL A 6 12.23 -5.22 2.53
N THR A 7 12.53 -4.36 3.50
CA THR A 7 11.65 -4.08 4.65
C THR A 7 10.84 -2.81 4.48
N GLU A 8 11.33 -1.86 3.68
CA GLU A 8 10.71 -0.53 3.53
C GLU A 8 10.68 -0.11 2.07
N ILE A 9 9.54 0.45 1.64
CA ILE A 9 9.38 1.06 0.31
C ILE A 9 8.69 2.42 0.49
N THR A 10 9.24 3.45 -0.14
CA THR A 10 8.57 4.76 -0.27
C THR A 10 8.37 5.09 -1.74
N LEU A 11 7.11 5.29 -2.14
CA LEU A 11 6.70 5.76 -3.45
C LEU A 11 6.21 7.20 -3.30
N GLN A 12 7.04 8.17 -3.69
CA GLN A 12 6.73 9.59 -3.55
C GLN A 12 6.81 10.30 -4.90
N LYS A 13 5.72 10.96 -5.29
CA LYS A 13 5.60 11.66 -6.59
C LYS A 13 5.89 10.74 -7.79
N CYS A 14 5.61 9.44 -7.64
CA CYS A 14 5.78 8.45 -8.70
C CYS A 14 4.55 8.48 -9.62
N ILE A 15 4.49 9.48 -10.50
CA ILE A 15 3.29 9.77 -11.33
C ILE A 15 2.84 8.63 -12.25
N TYR A 16 3.71 7.65 -12.54
CA TYR A 16 3.39 6.51 -13.40
C TYR A 16 2.90 5.28 -12.63
N ILE A 17 2.97 5.29 -11.29
CA ILE A 17 2.46 4.20 -10.46
C ILE A 17 0.95 4.20 -10.50
N GLN A 18 0.38 3.03 -10.77
CA GLN A 18 -1.06 2.77 -10.90
C GLN A 18 -1.44 1.56 -10.04
N ASP A 19 -2.72 1.25 -9.96
CA ASP A 19 -3.24 0.12 -9.18
C ASP A 19 -2.57 -1.21 -9.56
N GLU A 20 -2.27 -1.43 -10.84
CA GLU A 20 -1.59 -2.63 -11.33
C GLU A 20 -0.18 -2.78 -10.77
N CYS A 21 0.51 -1.67 -10.49
CA CYS A 21 1.82 -1.67 -9.85
C CYS A 21 1.71 -2.20 -8.42
N LEU A 22 0.72 -1.73 -7.66
CA LEU A 22 0.46 -2.17 -6.28
C LEU A 22 -0.02 -3.63 -6.23
N GLN A 23 -0.87 -4.04 -7.18
CA GLN A 23 -1.27 -5.44 -7.33
C GLN A 23 -0.10 -6.37 -7.66
N ARG A 24 0.88 -5.90 -8.45
CA ARG A 24 2.11 -6.66 -8.72
C ARG A 24 2.96 -6.76 -7.48
N LEU A 25 3.16 -5.64 -6.77
CA LEU A 25 3.88 -5.59 -5.49
C LEU A 25 3.31 -6.59 -4.49
N SER A 26 1.98 -6.61 -4.36
CA SER A 26 1.29 -7.50 -3.42
C SER A 26 1.29 -8.97 -3.84
N LYS A 27 1.62 -9.30 -5.10
CA LYS A 27 1.80 -10.67 -5.59
C LYS A 27 3.26 -11.15 -5.52
N THR A 28 4.22 -10.25 -5.27
CA THR A 28 5.64 -10.62 -5.14
C THR A 28 5.88 -11.34 -3.82
N LYS A 29 6.05 -12.67 -3.89
CA LYS A 29 6.15 -13.55 -2.72
C LYS A 29 7.20 -13.13 -1.70
N ASN A 30 8.35 -12.61 -2.15
CA ASN A 30 9.40 -12.20 -1.23
C ASN A 30 8.99 -10.97 -0.43
N LEU A 31 8.32 -10.00 -1.07
CA LEU A 31 7.82 -8.80 -0.39
C LEU A 31 6.69 -9.11 0.59
N GLN A 32 5.84 -10.11 0.30
CA GLN A 32 4.85 -10.57 1.27
C GLN A 32 5.49 -11.06 2.58
N LYS A 33 6.73 -11.56 2.51
CA LYS A 33 7.49 -12.06 3.66
C LYS A 33 8.36 -10.99 4.32
N SER A 34 8.89 -10.04 3.55
CA SER A 34 9.93 -9.13 4.05
C SER A 34 9.45 -7.71 4.31
N LEU A 35 8.42 -7.24 3.61
CA LEU A 35 8.02 -5.83 3.64
C LEU A 35 7.23 -5.51 4.90
N LEU A 36 7.73 -4.54 5.67
CA LEU A 36 7.16 -4.10 6.94
C LEU A 36 6.55 -2.71 6.83
N GLN A 37 7.13 -1.82 6.01
CA GLN A 37 6.65 -0.45 5.86
C GLN A 37 6.46 -0.06 4.39
N LEU A 38 5.34 0.59 4.10
CA LEU A 38 5.05 1.14 2.78
C LEU A 38 4.49 2.56 2.91
N LYS A 39 5.08 3.49 2.18
CA LYS A 39 4.60 4.87 2.08
C LYS A 39 4.23 5.19 0.64
N ILE A 40 3.04 5.71 0.41
CA ILE A 40 2.54 6.11 -0.91
C ILE A 40 2.08 7.56 -0.84
N ILE A 41 2.82 8.45 -1.49
CA ILE A 41 2.71 9.90 -1.35
C ILE A 41 2.62 10.54 -2.74
N SER A 42 1.61 11.37 -2.99
CA SER A 42 1.46 12.11 -4.26
C SER A 42 1.49 11.21 -5.51
N CYS A 43 0.92 10.00 -5.43
CA CYS A 43 0.83 9.06 -6.54
C CYS A 43 -0.57 9.13 -7.17
N GLY A 44 -0.80 10.14 -8.01
CA GLY A 44 -2.15 10.54 -8.46
C GLY A 44 -2.97 9.53 -9.25
N ASN A 45 -2.37 8.44 -9.75
CA ASN A 45 -3.08 7.38 -10.47
C ASN A 45 -3.43 6.16 -9.59
N VAL A 46 -3.12 6.21 -8.29
CA VAL A 46 -3.51 5.16 -7.33
C VAL A 46 -4.92 5.41 -6.82
N THR A 47 -5.73 4.35 -6.80
CA THR A 47 -7.11 4.38 -6.29
C THR A 47 -7.33 3.40 -5.15
N ASP A 48 -8.55 3.38 -4.58
CA ASP A 48 -8.96 2.44 -3.53
C ASP A 48 -8.64 0.99 -3.91
N LYS A 49 -8.77 0.63 -5.19
CA LYS A 49 -8.48 -0.73 -5.69
C LYS A 49 -7.00 -1.11 -5.54
N GLY A 50 -6.10 -0.18 -5.84
CA GLY A 50 -4.66 -0.41 -5.69
C GLY A 50 -4.25 -0.57 -4.24
N ILE A 51 -4.82 0.26 -3.36
CA ILE A 51 -4.57 0.20 -1.92
C ILE A 51 -5.12 -1.09 -1.30
N ILE A 52 -6.37 -1.47 -1.61
CA ILE A 52 -6.97 -2.72 -1.13
C ILE A 52 -6.15 -3.93 -1.56
N ALA A 53 -5.50 -3.90 -2.73
CA ALA A 53 -4.66 -5.01 -3.19
C ALA A 53 -3.47 -5.31 -2.27
N LEU A 54 -3.05 -4.36 -1.42
CA LEU A 54 -1.94 -4.50 -0.47
C LEU A 54 -2.23 -5.46 0.69
N HIS A 55 -3.49 -5.89 0.89
CA HIS A 55 -3.85 -6.87 1.94
C HIS A 55 -3.06 -8.19 1.90
N LYS A 56 -2.41 -8.51 0.78
CA LYS A 56 -1.55 -9.71 0.64
C LYS A 56 -0.16 -9.55 1.25
N LEU A 57 0.24 -8.34 1.59
CA LEU A 57 1.49 -8.06 2.30
C LEU A 57 1.26 -8.34 3.79
N THR A 58 1.18 -9.62 4.14
CA THR A 58 0.71 -10.06 5.47
C THR A 58 1.61 -9.65 6.62
N ASN A 59 2.87 -9.30 6.33
CA ASN A 59 3.84 -8.80 7.31
C ASN A 59 3.93 -7.27 7.34
N LEU A 60 3.07 -6.56 6.59
CA LEU A 60 3.07 -5.10 6.59
C LEU A 60 2.56 -4.61 7.96
N GLU A 61 3.40 -3.85 8.64
CA GLU A 61 3.16 -3.28 9.97
C GLU A 61 2.73 -1.82 9.89
N TYR A 62 3.22 -1.08 8.89
CA TYR A 62 2.93 0.34 8.73
C TYR A 62 2.61 0.71 7.28
N LEU A 63 1.49 1.41 7.08
CA LEU A 63 1.07 1.97 5.80
C LEU A 63 0.73 3.46 5.96
N TYR A 64 1.45 4.31 5.20
CA TYR A 64 1.17 5.74 5.12
C TYR A 64 0.66 6.12 3.73
N LEU A 65 -0.50 6.78 3.68
CA LEU A 65 -1.13 7.26 2.46
C LEU A 65 -1.31 8.78 2.55
N SER A 66 -0.73 9.52 1.62
CA SER A 66 -0.82 10.98 1.58
C SER A 66 -0.99 11.50 0.16
N ASP A 67 -1.83 12.53 -0.01
CA ASP A 67 -2.04 13.22 -1.29
C ASP A 67 -2.36 12.24 -2.44
N LEU A 68 -3.37 11.39 -2.24
CA LEU A 68 -3.83 10.41 -3.22
C LEU A 68 -5.24 10.77 -3.71
N PRO A 69 -5.38 11.66 -4.71
CA PRO A 69 -6.68 12.13 -5.19
C PRO A 69 -7.57 11.04 -5.82
N GLY A 70 -7.01 9.87 -6.13
CA GLY A 70 -7.75 8.71 -6.61
C GLY A 70 -8.44 7.90 -5.51
N ILE A 71 -8.17 8.17 -4.23
CA ILE A 71 -8.83 7.54 -3.08
C ILE A 71 -10.13 8.29 -2.79
N ARG A 72 -11.26 7.62 -2.93
CA ARG A 72 -12.60 8.22 -2.74
C ARG A 72 -13.33 7.67 -1.54
N GLU A 73 -13.00 6.47 -1.10
CA GLU A 73 -13.69 5.76 -0.03
C GLU A 73 -12.71 5.41 1.10
N LYS A 74 -12.01 6.43 1.64
CA LYS A 74 -10.91 6.24 2.59
C LYS A 74 -11.30 5.41 3.82
N GLU A 75 -12.50 5.60 4.37
CA GLU A 75 -12.98 4.84 5.52
C GLU A 75 -13.26 3.37 5.17
N THR A 76 -13.86 3.11 4.00
CA THR A 76 -14.12 1.75 3.51
C THR A 76 -12.80 1.03 3.22
N THR A 77 -11.89 1.69 2.51
CA THR A 77 -10.55 1.18 2.19
C THR A 77 -9.77 0.85 3.46
N ALA A 78 -9.77 1.75 4.45
CA ALA A 78 -9.15 1.52 5.75
C ALA A 78 -9.75 0.32 6.48
N ARG A 79 -11.09 0.21 6.52
CA ARG A 79 -11.79 -0.90 7.18
C ARG A 79 -11.43 -2.24 6.54
N ILE A 80 -11.38 -2.32 5.21
CA ILE A 80 -11.02 -3.55 4.50
C ILE A 80 -9.58 -3.96 4.84
N LEU A 81 -8.65 -3.00 4.83
CA LEU A 81 -7.26 -3.26 5.19
C LEU A 81 -7.11 -3.71 6.64
N GLN A 82 -7.75 -3.04 7.59
CA GLN A 82 -7.70 -3.43 9.00
C GLN A 82 -8.36 -4.79 9.26
N GLN A 83 -9.40 -5.16 8.52
CA GLN A 83 -9.99 -6.50 8.61
C GLN A 83 -9.03 -7.60 8.12
N ALA A 84 -8.24 -7.31 7.08
CA ALA A 84 -7.28 -8.26 6.52
C ALA A 84 -5.95 -8.28 7.30
N LEU A 85 -5.53 -7.14 7.84
CA LEU A 85 -4.27 -6.91 8.54
C LEU A 85 -4.58 -6.21 9.88
N PRO A 86 -5.02 -6.96 10.90
CA PRO A 86 -5.53 -6.37 12.15
C PRO A 86 -4.46 -5.62 12.98
N ASN A 87 -3.18 -5.90 12.74
CA ASN A 87 -2.06 -5.24 13.41
C ASN A 87 -1.44 -4.10 12.57
N LEU A 88 -2.00 -3.78 11.40
CA LEU A 88 -1.49 -2.73 10.53
C LEU A 88 -1.76 -1.36 11.17
N GLU A 89 -0.70 -0.61 11.43
CA GLU A 89 -0.77 0.81 11.68
C GLU A 89 -1.02 1.54 10.36
N LEU A 90 -2.16 2.21 10.28
CA LEU A 90 -2.62 2.91 9.07
C LEU A 90 -2.72 4.41 9.36
N GLU A 91 -1.90 5.19 8.68
CA GLU A 91 -1.89 6.65 8.77
C GLU A 91 -2.36 7.25 7.44
N LEU A 92 -3.39 8.09 7.52
CA LEU A 92 -4.08 8.67 6.37
C LEU A 92 -4.00 10.20 6.43
N ASP A 93 -3.30 10.78 5.47
CA ASP A 93 -3.23 12.22 5.21
C ASP A 93 -3.88 12.50 3.85
N LEU A 94 -5.18 12.20 3.79
CA LEU A 94 -6.01 12.28 2.59
C LEU A 94 -7.09 13.35 2.82
N GLU A 95 -7.01 14.45 2.07
CA GLU A 95 -8.01 15.53 2.07
C GLU A 95 -9.40 15.03 1.63
#